data_AF-A0A965VEG5-F1
#
_entry.id   AF-A0A965VEG5-F1
#
_cell.length_a   1.000
_cell.length_b   1.000
_cell.length_c   1.000
_cell.angle_alpha   90.00
_cell.angle_beta   90.00
_cell.angle_gamma   90.00
#
_symmetry.space_group_name_H-M   'P 1'
#
loop_
_entity.id
_entity.type
_entity.pdbx_description
1 polymer ?
#
loop_
_entity_poly.entity_id
_entity_poly.type
_entity_poly.pdbx_seq_one_letter_code
_entity_poly.pdbx_strand_id
1 'polypeptide(L)'
;MIRISRLACVVGVALVAFSARDAYAIKQFFDEFKAVYVKDGSPLAAAVEAEKCNVCHMGKSKKDRNAYGHALAERLDKKEDKEDTAKIRKALEEVASLPSDPAKPGSPTFGALLKDGKLPGGAAK
;
A
#
# COMPACT_ATOMS: atom_id res chain seq x y z
N MET A 1 -56.82 -13.53 44.81
CA MET A 1 -57.26 -14.30 43.63
C MET A 1 -56.82 -13.52 42.39
N ILE A 2 -56.35 -14.24 41.36
CA ILE A 2 -56.06 -13.79 39.98
C ILE A 2 -54.61 -13.33 39.71
N ARG A 3 -54.07 -14.04 38.71
CA ARG A 3 -52.71 -14.12 38.18
C ARG A 3 -52.43 -12.97 37.21
N ILE A 4 -51.21 -12.42 37.21
CA ILE A 4 -50.65 -11.76 36.02
C ILE A 4 -49.20 -12.24 35.85
N SER A 5 -49.08 -13.16 34.91
CA SER A 5 -47.84 -13.51 34.21
C SER A 5 -47.41 -12.32 33.35
N ARG A 6 -46.10 -12.04 33.25
CA ARG A 6 -45.41 -11.76 31.96
C ARG A 6 -43.96 -11.29 32.13
N LEU A 7 -43.13 -11.88 31.26
CA LEU A 7 -41.94 -11.36 30.60
C LEU A 7 -40.64 -11.24 31.43
N ALA A 8 -39.88 -12.34 31.38
CA ALA A 8 -38.43 -12.29 31.35
C ALA A 8 -37.96 -11.48 30.13
N CYS A 9 -37.25 -10.38 30.36
CA CYS A 9 -36.55 -9.63 29.32
C CYS A 9 -35.05 -9.91 29.49
N VAL A 10 -34.57 -10.98 28.87
CA VAL A 10 -33.13 -11.26 28.77
C VAL A 10 -32.60 -10.40 27.63
N VAL A 11 -31.99 -9.27 27.95
CA VAL A 11 -31.25 -8.45 26.99
C VAL A 11 -29.97 -9.20 26.62
N GLY A 12 -30.02 -9.96 25.53
CA GLY A 12 -28.85 -10.57 24.92
C GLY A 12 -27.99 -9.49 24.26
N VAL A 13 -26.93 -9.04 24.92
CA VAL A 13 -25.90 -8.21 24.31
C VAL A 13 -25.10 -9.11 23.37
N ALA A 14 -25.44 -9.08 22.07
CA ALA A 14 -24.63 -9.68 21.03
C ALA A 14 -23.31 -8.90 20.93
N LEU A 15 -22.24 -9.44 21.49
CA LEU A 15 -20.87 -9.01 21.26
C LEU A 15 -20.55 -9.22 19.78
N VAL A 16 -20.74 -8.18 18.97
CA VAL A 16 -20.22 -8.14 17.61
C VAL A 16 -18.70 -8.00 17.73
N ALA A 17 -18.00 -9.13 17.67
CA ALA A 17 -16.55 -9.14 17.52
C ALA A 17 -16.22 -8.53 16.15
N PHE A 18 -15.98 -7.22 16.12
CA PHE A 18 -15.31 -6.59 14.98
C PHE A 18 -13.90 -7.17 14.93
N SER A 19 -13.70 -8.18 14.09
CA SER A 19 -12.36 -8.55 13.66
C SER A 19 -11.75 -7.33 12.97
N ALA A 20 -10.93 -6.58 13.69
CA ALA A 20 -10.02 -5.62 13.09
C ALA A 20 -9.09 -6.42 12.19
N ARG A 21 -9.46 -6.55 10.91
CA ARG A 21 -8.55 -7.09 9.90
C ARG A 21 -7.39 -6.13 9.88
N ASP A 22 -6.25 -6.58 10.37
CA ASP A 22 -4.99 -5.86 10.24
C ASP A 22 -4.87 -5.34 8.81
N ALA A 23 -4.69 -4.04 8.68
CA ALA A 23 -4.35 -3.41 7.41
C ALA A 23 -2.90 -3.81 7.06
N TYR A 24 -2.69 -5.07 6.75
CA TYR A 24 -1.46 -5.52 6.12
C TYR A 24 -1.34 -4.80 4.78
N ALA A 25 -0.17 -4.21 4.52
CA ALA A 25 0.17 -3.76 3.18
C ALA A 25 -0.02 -4.96 2.26
N ILE A 26 -0.77 -4.76 1.17
CA ILE A 26 -1.14 -5.85 0.28
C ILE A 26 0.12 -6.35 -0.39
N LYS A 27 0.60 -7.50 0.08
CA LYS A 27 1.90 -8.06 -0.28
C LYS A 27 2.05 -8.19 -1.80
N GLN A 28 0.96 -8.51 -2.49
CA GLN A 28 0.88 -8.67 -3.93
C GLN A 28 1.40 -7.43 -4.69
N PHE A 29 1.05 -6.21 -4.26
CA PHE A 29 1.55 -5.00 -4.91
C PHE A 29 3.07 -4.84 -4.77
N PHE A 30 3.60 -5.17 -3.60
CA PHE A 30 5.04 -5.11 -3.37
C PHE A 30 5.79 -6.25 -4.08
N ASP A 31 5.18 -7.44 -4.17
CA ASP A 31 5.74 -8.56 -4.92
C ASP A 31 5.83 -8.25 -6.42
N GLU A 32 4.78 -7.67 -7.01
CA GLU A 32 4.83 -7.23 -8.41
C GLU A 32 5.83 -6.08 -8.61
N PHE A 33 5.93 -5.13 -7.68
CA PHE A 33 6.98 -4.10 -7.72
C PHE A 33 8.38 -4.74 -7.77
N LYS A 34 8.65 -5.72 -6.90
CA LYS A 34 9.93 -6.44 -6.90
C LYS A 34 10.14 -7.21 -8.20
N ALA A 35 9.12 -7.92 -8.69
CA ALA A 35 9.21 -8.68 -9.92
C ALA A 35 9.51 -7.79 -11.15
N VAL A 36 8.99 -6.57 -11.18
CA VAL A 36 9.20 -5.63 -12.28
C VAL A 36 10.56 -4.92 -12.19
N TYR A 37 10.98 -4.50 -10.99
CA TYR A 37 12.11 -3.58 -10.84
C TYR A 37 13.34 -4.15 -10.14
N VAL A 38 13.18 -5.11 -9.24
CA VAL A 38 14.25 -5.54 -8.34
C VAL A 38 14.97 -6.75 -8.91
N LYS A 39 16.26 -6.57 -9.19
CA LYS A 39 17.18 -7.65 -9.58
C LYS A 39 18.09 -7.97 -8.40
N ASP A 40 18.29 -9.25 -8.11
CA ASP A 40 19.16 -9.68 -7.02
C ASP A 40 20.58 -9.10 -7.17
N GLY A 41 21.15 -8.65 -6.04
CA GLY A 41 22.47 -8.03 -6.00
C GLY A 41 22.54 -6.60 -6.57
N SER A 42 21.44 -6.03 -7.06
CA SER A 42 21.42 -4.63 -7.51
C SER A 42 21.39 -3.63 -6.34
N PRO A 43 21.84 -2.37 -6.56
CA PRO A 43 21.69 -1.31 -5.56
C PRO A 43 20.23 -1.10 -5.14
N LEU A 44 19.29 -1.25 -6.08
CA LEU A 44 17.87 -1.16 -5.79
C LEU A 44 17.41 -2.26 -4.83
N ALA A 45 17.90 -3.50 -5.00
CA ALA A 45 17.56 -4.60 -4.10
C ALA A 45 17.98 -4.30 -2.65
N ALA A 46 19.19 -3.79 -2.45
CA ALA A 46 19.67 -3.39 -1.13
C ALA A 46 18.79 -2.27 -0.52
N ALA A 47 18.46 -1.25 -1.32
CA ALA A 47 17.61 -0.14 -0.86
C ALA A 47 16.18 -0.59 -0.52
N VAL A 48 15.61 -1.49 -1.34
CA VAL A 48 14.26 -2.03 -1.14
C VAL A 48 14.19 -2.95 0.08
N GLU A 49 15.22 -3.76 0.33
CA GLU A 49 15.28 -4.61 1.52
C GLU A 49 15.51 -3.81 2.81
N ALA A 50 16.22 -2.68 2.73
CA ALA A 50 16.36 -1.76 3.86
C ALA A 50 15.02 -1.08 4.21
N GLU A 51 14.28 -0.59 3.20
CA GLU A 51 13.10 0.25 3.42
C GLU A 51 11.76 -0.50 3.44
N LYS A 52 11.66 -1.65 2.77
CA LYS A 52 10.50 -2.54 2.76
C LYS A 52 9.18 -1.80 2.47
N CYS A 53 8.38 -1.54 3.50
CA CYS A 53 7.10 -0.85 3.37
C CYS A 53 7.28 0.63 2.95
N ASN A 54 8.40 1.25 3.29
CA ASN A 54 8.67 2.66 3.00
C ASN A 54 8.99 2.94 1.53
N VAL A 55 9.07 1.89 0.70
CA VAL A 55 9.11 2.04 -0.76
C VAL A 55 7.85 2.77 -1.27
N CYS A 56 6.69 2.52 -0.67
CA CYS A 56 5.41 3.17 -1.01
C CYS A 56 4.80 3.96 0.16
N HIS A 57 5.19 3.66 1.39
CA HIS A 57 4.69 4.31 2.60
C HIS A 57 5.68 5.32 3.16
N MET A 58 5.23 6.13 4.12
CA MET A 58 6.09 7.04 4.88
C MET A 58 5.66 7.09 6.35
N GLY A 59 6.54 7.56 7.22
CA GLY A 59 6.22 7.76 8.63
C GLY A 59 5.90 6.46 9.37
N LYS A 60 5.01 6.57 10.38
CA LYS A 60 4.70 5.45 11.30
C LYS A 60 3.47 4.64 10.92
N SER A 61 2.72 5.07 9.91
CA SER A 61 1.43 4.48 9.55
C SER A 61 1.42 4.02 8.10
N LYS A 62 0.96 2.79 7.86
CA LYS A 62 0.77 2.23 6.50
C LYS A 62 -0.34 2.92 5.71
N LYS A 63 -1.09 3.84 6.33
CA LYS A 63 -2.05 4.68 5.60
C LYS A 63 -1.37 5.88 4.96
N ASP A 64 -0.21 6.26 5.48
CA ASP A 64 0.57 7.38 5.00
C ASP A 64 1.40 6.87 3.83
N ARG A 65 1.23 7.52 2.68
CA ARG A 65 1.89 7.12 1.44
C ARG A 65 2.89 8.18 1.05
N ASN A 66 4.02 7.74 0.51
CA ASN A 66 4.92 8.66 -0.17
C ASN A 66 4.33 9.09 -1.53
N ALA A 67 4.99 10.01 -2.23
CA ALA A 67 4.51 10.49 -3.53
C ALA A 67 4.28 9.34 -4.52
N TYR A 68 5.15 8.33 -4.51
CA TYR A 68 5.01 7.12 -5.34
C TYR A 68 3.79 6.28 -4.93
N GLY A 69 3.61 6.03 -3.64
CA GLY A 69 2.45 5.30 -3.13
C GLY A 69 1.12 6.00 -3.42
N HIS A 70 1.09 7.34 -3.36
CA HIS A 70 -0.09 8.12 -3.75
C HIS A 70 -0.41 7.94 -5.24
N ALA A 71 0.60 8.06 -6.11
CA ALA A 71 0.42 7.87 -7.55
C ALA A 71 -0.11 6.46 -7.90
N LEU A 72 0.32 5.43 -7.17
CA LEU A 72 -0.24 4.08 -7.31
C LEU A 72 -1.68 3.99 -6.81
N ALA A 73 -2.00 4.62 -5.67
CA ALA A 73 -3.34 4.59 -5.09
C ALA A 73 -4.40 5.31 -5.94
N GLU A 74 -4.00 6.23 -6.82
CA GLU A 74 -4.89 6.84 -7.81
C GLU A 74 -5.28 5.88 -8.95
N ARG A 75 -4.52 4.80 -9.14
CA ARG A 75 -4.66 3.85 -10.27
C ARG A 75 -5.11 2.46 -9.83
N LEU A 76 -4.85 2.11 -8.57
CA LEU A 76 -5.13 0.81 -8.00
C LEU A 76 -6.03 0.94 -6.78
N ASP A 77 -7.16 0.23 -6.80
CA ASP A 77 -7.92 -0.06 -5.60
C ASP A 77 -7.34 -1.28 -4.89
N LYS A 78 -7.09 -1.13 -3.60
CA LYS A 78 -6.45 -2.17 -2.79
C LYS A 78 -7.33 -3.42 -2.64
N LYS A 79 -8.65 -3.31 -2.68
CA LYS A 79 -9.55 -4.45 -2.52
C LYS A 79 -9.76 -5.16 -3.85
N GLU A 80 -10.00 -4.38 -4.90
CA GLU A 80 -10.38 -4.91 -6.22
C GLU A 80 -9.17 -5.41 -7.01
N ASP A 81 -8.04 -4.71 -6.96
CA ASP A 81 -6.95 -4.93 -7.92
C ASP A 81 -5.83 -5.82 -7.40
N LYS A 82 -5.90 -6.29 -6.15
CA LYS A 82 -4.82 -7.05 -5.48
C LYS A 82 -4.46 -8.38 -6.18
N GLU A 83 -5.34 -8.92 -7.02
CA GLU A 83 -5.15 -10.17 -7.77
C GLU A 83 -5.00 -9.93 -9.27
N ASP A 84 -5.19 -8.68 -9.74
CA ASP A 84 -5.03 -8.31 -11.15
C ASP A 84 -3.58 -7.89 -11.42
N THR A 85 -2.70 -8.88 -11.55
CA THR A 85 -1.28 -8.68 -11.87
C THR A 85 -1.09 -7.83 -13.12
N ALA A 86 -1.94 -7.97 -14.14
CA ALA A 86 -1.81 -7.20 -15.38
C ALA A 86 -2.07 -5.70 -15.12
N LYS A 87 -3.13 -5.37 -14.39
CA LYS A 87 -3.44 -3.99 -14.00
C LYS A 87 -2.38 -3.42 -13.05
N ILE A 88 -1.89 -4.21 -12.09
CA ILE A 88 -0.82 -3.80 -11.19
C ILE A 88 0.43 -3.40 -11.99
N ARG A 89 0.88 -4.25 -12.92
CA ARG A 89 2.06 -3.98 -13.76
C ARG A 89 1.87 -2.76 -14.65
N LYS A 90 0.69 -2.62 -15.25
CA LYS A 90 0.35 -1.43 -16.04
C LYS A 90 0.44 -0.15 -15.19
N ALA A 91 -0.14 -0.17 -13.98
CA ALA A 91 -0.05 0.97 -13.08
C ALA A 91 1.40 1.28 -12.65
N LEU A 92 2.22 0.24 -12.42
CA LEU A 92 3.65 0.42 -12.12
C LEU A 92 4.39 1.12 -13.27
N GLU A 93 4.11 0.75 -14.52
CA GLU A 93 4.70 1.36 -15.72
C GLU A 93 4.24 2.82 -15.91
N GLU A 94 2.93 3.07 -15.77
CA GLU A 94 2.37 4.42 -15.85
C GLU A 94 2.97 5.34 -14.79
N VAL A 95 3.04 4.89 -13.53
CA VAL A 95 3.62 5.67 -12.43
C VAL A 95 5.12 5.87 -12.62
N ALA A 96 5.86 4.91 -13.18
CA ALA A 96 7.29 5.09 -13.46
C ALA A 96 7.58 6.27 -14.41
N SER A 97 6.60 6.67 -15.22
CA SER A 97 6.74 7.81 -16.15
C SER A 97 6.43 9.17 -15.50
N LEU A 98 5.87 9.20 -14.28
CA LEU A 98 5.52 10.44 -13.59
C LEU A 98 6.75 11.07 -12.91
N PRO A 99 6.79 12.42 -12.78
CA PRO A 99 7.80 13.11 -11.99
C PRO A 99 7.81 12.63 -10.54
N SER A 100 8.99 12.44 -9.96
CA SER A 100 9.12 11.96 -8.59
C SER A 100 8.74 13.00 -7.55
N ASP A 101 8.82 14.28 -7.92
CA ASP A 101 8.45 15.42 -7.08
C ASP A 101 7.70 16.45 -7.93
N PRO A 102 6.35 16.52 -7.82
CA PRO A 102 5.55 17.46 -8.60
C PRO A 102 5.79 18.92 -8.20
N ALA A 103 6.36 19.18 -7.02
CA ALA A 103 6.69 20.54 -6.57
C ALA A 103 8.03 21.03 -7.14
N LYS A 104 8.83 20.16 -7.76
CA LYS A 104 10.13 20.49 -8.35
C LYS A 104 10.12 20.26 -9.86
N PRO A 105 9.97 21.33 -10.67
CA PRO A 105 10.12 21.24 -12.11
C PRO A 105 11.45 20.61 -12.50
N GLY A 106 11.42 19.64 -13.43
CA GLY A 106 12.62 18.92 -13.86
C GLY A 106 13.11 17.84 -12.89
N SER A 107 12.32 17.49 -11.85
CA SER A 107 12.62 16.31 -11.05
C SER A 107 12.69 15.04 -11.92
N PRO A 108 13.55 14.07 -11.58
CA PRO A 108 13.59 12.80 -12.29
C PRO A 108 12.23 12.11 -12.21
N THR A 109 11.92 11.22 -13.14
CA THR A 109 10.74 10.37 -12.99
C THR A 109 10.98 9.30 -11.92
N PHE A 110 9.91 8.72 -11.39
CA PHE A 110 10.03 7.57 -10.50
C PHE A 110 10.83 6.42 -11.14
N GLY A 111 10.60 6.16 -12.43
CA GLY A 111 11.31 5.15 -13.20
C GLY A 111 12.80 5.47 -13.38
N ALA A 112 13.17 6.74 -13.51
CA ALA A 112 14.57 7.16 -13.55
C ALA A 112 15.27 6.88 -12.22
N LEU A 113 14.63 7.19 -11.09
CA LEU A 113 15.16 6.86 -9.76
C LEU A 113 15.35 5.35 -9.58
N LEU A 114 14.37 4.54 -9.97
CA LEU A 114 14.45 3.08 -9.89
C LEU A 114 15.60 2.52 -10.73
N LYS A 115 15.79 3.04 -11.96
CA LYS A 115 16.93 2.67 -12.83
C LYS A 115 18.28 3.05 -12.24
N ASP A 116 18.34 4.18 -11.53
CA ASP A 116 19.52 4.65 -10.79
C ASP A 116 19.79 3.84 -9.51
N GLY A 117 18.97 2.84 -9.17
CA GLY A 117 19.10 2.07 -7.94
C GLY A 117 18.58 2.79 -6.69
N LYS A 118 17.77 3.84 -6.87
CA LYS A 118 17.21 4.66 -5.80
C LYS A 118 15.74 4.33 -5.58
N LEU A 119 15.25 4.63 -4.38
CA LEU A 119 13.83 4.47 -4.05
C LEU A 119 12.98 5.55 -4.72
N PRO A 120 11.76 5.19 -5.18
CA PRO A 120 10.93 6.10 -5.94
C PRO A 120 10.35 7.22 -5.05
N GLY A 121 10.08 6.95 -3.78
CA GLY A 121 9.65 7.97 -2.81
C GLY A 121 10.76 8.89 -2.29
N GLY A 122 12.00 8.74 -2.78
CA GLY A 122 13.19 9.35 -2.19
C GLY A 122 13.72 8.57 -0.99
N ALA A 123 14.77 9.09 -0.34
CA ALA A 123 15.29 8.52 0.90
C ALA A 123 14.22 8.59 2.00
N ALA A 124 14.10 7.52 2.80
CA ALA A 124 13.18 7.50 3.93
C ALA A 124 13.51 8.65 4.88
N LYS A 125 12.49 9.44 5.20
CA LYS A 125 12.55 10.48 6.23
C LYS A 125 11.85 9.98 7.48
#